data_AF-A0AAX2ZIF3-F1
#
_entry.id   AF-A0AAX2ZIF3-F1
#
_cell.length_a   1.000
_cell.length_b   1.000
_cell.length_c   1.000
_cell.angle_alpha   90.00
_cell.angle_beta   90.00
_cell.angle_gamma   90.00
#
_symmetry.space_group_name_H-M   'P 1'
#
loop_
_entity.id
_entity.type
_entity.pdbx_description
1 polymer ?
#
loop_
_entity_poly.entity_id
_entity_poly.type
_entity_poly.pdbx_seq_one_letter_code
_entity_poly.pdbx_strand_id
1 'polypeptide(L)'
;MSKIKKGLEDFKEDPLEWRKGTWDALDGKKIKPYNFILKGMYLVSGVMALMLSLVYFIFLPIGIILLIISYKLDARKMKEKYGSKE
;
A
#
# COMPACT_ATOMS: atom_id res chain seq x y z
N MET A 1 -0.27 6.74 24.42
CA MET A 1 -0.13 5.50 23.60
C MET A 1 0.46 5.88 22.25
N SER A 2 1.44 5.15 21.72
CA SER A 2 2.00 5.47 20.39
C SER A 2 0.91 5.36 19.31
N LYS A 3 0.90 6.26 18.31
CA LYS A 3 -0.05 6.23 17.19
C LYS A 3 -0.07 4.88 16.48
N ILE A 4 1.09 4.21 16.44
CA ILE A 4 1.25 2.88 15.84
C ILE A 4 0.52 1.81 16.68
N LYS A 5 0.64 1.87 18.00
CA LYS A 5 0.01 0.88 18.91
C LYS A 5 -1.51 0.98 18.84
N LYS A 6 -2.04 2.21 18.83
CA LYS A 6 -3.47 2.46 18.68
C LYS A 6 -3.99 1.96 17.33
N GLY A 7 -3.32 2.28 16.23
CA GLY A 7 -3.72 1.78 14.91
C GLY A 7 -3.69 0.25 14.78
N LEU A 8 -2.85 -0.44 15.54
CA LEU A 8 -2.79 -1.91 15.58
C LEU A 8 -3.92 -2.53 16.40
N GLU A 9 -4.34 -1.86 17.47
CA GLU A 9 -5.53 -2.25 18.27
C GLU A 9 -6.81 -2.02 17.45
N ASP A 10 -6.94 -0.85 16.82
CA ASP A 10 -8.07 -0.51 15.95
C ASP A 10 -8.20 -1.50 14.76
N PHE A 11 -7.08 -1.95 14.18
CA PHE A 11 -7.07 -2.98 13.12
C PHE A 11 -7.53 -4.35 13.60
N LYS A 12 -7.24 -4.71 14.87
CA LYS A 12 -7.63 -6.00 15.45
C LYS A 12 -9.11 -6.05 15.79
N GLU A 13 -9.68 -4.93 16.24
CA GLU A 13 -11.10 -4.82 16.58
C GLU A 13 -11.98 -4.74 15.32
N ASP A 14 -11.66 -3.81 14.40
CA ASP A 14 -12.38 -3.70 13.14
C ASP A 14 -11.44 -3.32 11.97
N PRO A 15 -10.93 -4.32 11.22
CA PRO A 15 -10.03 -4.09 10.10
C PRO A 15 -10.70 -3.37 8.92
N LEU A 16 -12.03 -3.39 8.81
CA LEU A 16 -12.77 -2.71 7.74
C LEU A 16 -12.90 -1.22 8.03
N GLU A 17 -13.33 -0.85 9.24
CA GLU A 17 -13.37 0.54 9.66
C GLU A 17 -11.99 1.17 9.74
N TRP A 18 -11.00 0.44 10.26
CA TRP A 18 -9.61 0.90 10.28
C TRP A 18 -9.09 1.24 8.88
N ARG A 19 -9.42 0.39 7.89
CA ARG A 19 -9.04 0.62 6.49
C ARG A 19 -9.74 1.87 5.94
N LYS A 20 -11.05 2.03 6.18
CA LYS A 20 -11.82 3.21 5.75
C LYS A 20 -11.23 4.49 6.33
N GLY A 21 -11.05 4.55 7.65
CA GLY A 21 -10.50 5.71 8.34
C GLY A 21 -9.09 6.08 7.86
N THR A 22 -8.27 5.10 7.50
CA THR A 22 -6.94 5.33 6.93
C THR A 22 -6.99 5.99 5.55
N TRP A 23 -7.92 5.56 4.68
CA TRP A 23 -8.09 6.16 3.35
C TRP A 23 -8.81 7.50 3.38
N ASP A 24 -9.69 7.74 4.35
CA ASP A 24 -10.40 9.01 4.52
C ASP A 24 -9.49 10.10 5.10
N ALA A 25 -8.58 9.73 6.00
CA ALA A 25 -7.54 10.62 6.55
C ALA A 25 -6.54 11.13 5.49
N LEU A 26 -6.50 10.50 4.32
CA LEU A 26 -5.72 10.95 3.17
C LEU A 26 -6.41 12.13 2.50
N ASP A 27 -6.02 13.33 2.92
CA ASP A 27 -6.46 14.59 2.31
C ASP A 27 -6.22 14.61 0.79
N GLY A 28 -7.18 15.11 0.01
CA GLY A 28 -7.17 15.10 -1.46
C GLY A 28 -5.90 15.73 -2.06
N LYS A 29 -5.35 16.75 -1.39
CA LYS A 29 -4.09 17.40 -1.78
C LYS A 29 -2.86 16.52 -1.60
N LYS A 30 -2.92 15.53 -0.69
CA LYS A 30 -1.83 14.61 -0.35
C LYS A 30 -1.89 13.27 -1.11
N ILE A 31 -2.97 13.01 -1.85
CA ILE A 31 -3.12 11.78 -2.64
C ILE A 31 -2.00 11.62 -3.69
N LYS A 32 -1.64 12.68 -4.42
CA LYS A 32 -0.58 12.64 -5.43
C LYS A 32 0.80 12.26 -4.86
N PRO A 33 1.34 12.98 -3.85
CA PRO A 33 2.63 12.60 -3.28
C PRO A 33 2.59 11.23 -2.60
N TYR A 34 1.48 10.88 -1.95
CA TYR A 34 1.31 9.55 -1.35
C TYR A 34 1.34 8.43 -2.41
N ASN A 35 0.66 8.62 -3.54
CA ASN A 35 0.69 7.69 -4.66
C ASN A 35 2.11 7.52 -5.22
N PHE A 36 2.86 8.62 -5.37
CA PHE A 36 4.23 8.57 -5.84
C PHE A 36 5.13 7.77 -4.89
N ILE A 37 5.03 8.00 -3.58
CA ILE A 37 5.79 7.26 -2.56
C ILE A 37 5.44 5.78 -2.59
N LEU A 38 4.14 5.44 -2.59
CA LEU A 38 3.69 4.04 -2.65
C LEU A 38 4.20 3.32 -3.90
N LYS A 39 4.04 3.93 -5.08
CA LYS A 39 4.56 3.37 -6.33
C LYS A 39 6.07 3.19 -6.28
N GLY A 40 6.79 4.18 -5.77
CA GLY A 40 8.24 4.11 -5.57
C GLY A 40 8.64 2.95 -4.66
N MET A 41 7.95 2.78 -3.52
CA MET A 41 8.22 1.67 -2.60
C MET A 41 7.99 0.32 -3.27
N TYR A 42 6.85 0.10 -3.93
CA TYR A 42 6.57 -1.16 -4.62
C TYR A 42 7.53 -1.42 -5.79
N LEU A 43 7.94 -0.37 -6.51
CA LEU A 43 8.93 -0.48 -7.57
C LEU A 43 10.28 -0.92 -7.01
N VAL A 44 10.78 -0.27 -5.96
CA VAL A 44 12.04 -0.61 -5.30
C VAL A 44 11.98 -2.03 -4.73
N SER A 45 10.92 -2.39 -4.00
CA SER A 45 10.73 -3.75 -3.48
C SER A 45 10.64 -4.79 -4.60
N GLY A 46 9.97 -4.46 -5.71
CA GLY A 46 9.88 -5.34 -6.88
C GLY A 46 11.25 -5.58 -7.53
N VAL A 47 12.04 -4.53 -7.73
CA VAL A 47 13.41 -4.63 -8.25
C VAL A 47 14.28 -5.45 -7.30
N MET A 48 14.22 -5.22 -5.99
CA MET A 48 14.97 -6.02 -5.01
C MET A 48 14.57 -7.50 -5.04
N ALA A 49 13.27 -7.80 -5.13
CA ALA A 49 12.79 -9.18 -5.23
C ALA A 49 13.25 -9.86 -6.54
N LEU A 50 13.30 -9.13 -7.65
CA LEU A 50 13.88 -9.63 -8.90
C LEU A 50 15.40 -9.87 -8.79
N MET A 51 16.14 -9.00 -8.13
CA MET A 51 17.58 -9.23 -7.87
C MET A 51 17.79 -10.48 -7.01
N LEU A 52 16.98 -10.66 -5.96
CA LEU A 52 17.01 -11.86 -5.13
C LEU A 52 16.59 -13.12 -5.92
N SER A 53 15.78 -12.97 -6.97
CA SER A 53 15.36 -14.09 -7.81
C SER A 53 16.50 -14.74 -8.60
N LEU A 54 17.60 -14.01 -8.81
CA LEU A 54 18.82 -14.56 -9.39
C LEU A 54 19.48 -15.62 -8.51
N VAL A 55 19.29 -15.51 -7.18
CA VAL A 55 19.80 -16.48 -6.19
C VAL A 55 18.71 -17.50 -5.85
N TYR A 56 17.47 -17.03 -5.68
CA TYR A 56 16.34 -17.81 -5.21
C TYR A 56 15.13 -17.61 -6.12
N PHE A 57 14.93 -18.53 -7.07
CA PHE A 57 13.89 -18.42 -8.09
C PHE A 57 12.46 -18.16 -7.54
N ILE A 58 12.18 -18.57 -6.29
CA ILE A 58 10.90 -18.30 -5.61
C ILE A 58 10.54 -16.81 -5.51
N PHE A 59 11.51 -15.90 -5.56
CA PHE A 59 11.27 -14.46 -5.55
C PHE A 59 10.91 -13.87 -6.91
N LEU A 60 11.07 -14.61 -8.01
CA LEU A 60 10.71 -14.16 -9.36
C LEU A 60 9.21 -13.79 -9.45
N PRO A 61 8.26 -14.66 -9.08
CA PRO A 61 6.84 -14.30 -9.09
C PRO A 61 6.53 -13.15 -8.13
N ILE A 62 7.20 -13.07 -6.97
CA ILE A 62 7.02 -11.99 -5.99
C ILE A 62 7.41 -10.64 -6.62
N GLY A 63 8.58 -10.58 -7.26
CA GLY A 63 9.05 -9.38 -7.95
C GLY A 63 8.12 -8.92 -9.06
N ILE A 64 7.64 -9.86 -9.89
CA ILE A 64 6.67 -9.57 -10.96
C ILE A 64 5.36 -9.01 -10.39
N ILE A 65 4.82 -9.62 -9.33
CA ILE A 65 3.59 -9.14 -8.66
C ILE A 65 3.78 -7.72 -8.12
N LEU A 66 4.90 -7.44 -7.45
CA LEU A 66 5.19 -6.12 -6.88
C LEU A 66 5.33 -5.05 -7.97
N LEU A 67 5.94 -5.37 -9.12
CA LEU A 67 6.01 -4.46 -10.27
C LEU A 67 4.63 -4.18 -10.87
N ILE A 68 3.78 -5.21 -11.03
CA ILE A 68 2.40 -5.05 -11.50
C ILE A 68 1.61 -4.16 -10.53
N ILE A 69 1.77 -4.36 -9.22
CA ILE A 69 1.15 -3.53 -8.20
C ILE A 69 1.66 -2.09 -8.32
N SER A 70 2.97 -1.87 -8.42
CA SER A 70 3.54 -0.51 -8.59
C SER A 70 2.92 0.23 -9.79
N TYR A 71 2.68 -0.46 -10.90
CA TYR A 71 2.08 0.13 -12.08
C TYR A 71 0.58 0.41 -11.91
N LYS A 72 -0.17 -0.57 -11.39
CA LYS A 72 -1.64 -0.52 -11.28
C LYS A 72 -2.16 0.23 -10.05
N LEU A 73 -1.36 0.38 -9.01
CA LEU A 73 -1.80 0.97 -7.75
C LEU A 73 -1.99 2.46 -7.93
N ASP A 74 -3.21 2.92 -7.67
CA ASP A 74 -3.56 4.33 -7.69
C ASP A 74 -4.26 4.65 -6.37
N ALA A 75 -3.59 5.44 -5.53
CA ALA A 75 -4.13 5.85 -4.23
C ALA A 75 -5.51 6.51 -4.34
N ARG A 76 -5.81 7.18 -5.47
CA ARG A 76 -7.13 7.76 -5.73
C ARG A 76 -8.18 6.65 -5.89
N LYS A 77 -7.91 5.65 -6.73
CA LYS A 77 -8.81 4.50 -6.93
C LYS A 77 -8.98 3.68 -5.65
N MET A 78 -7.92 3.57 -4.85
CA MET A 78 -8.00 2.90 -3.55
C MET A 78 -8.87 3.69 -2.57
N LYS A 79 -8.73 5.01 -2.51
CA LYS A 79 -9.63 5.86 -1.71
C LYS A 79 -11.08 5.77 -2.17
N GLU A 80 -11.34 5.80 -3.48
CA GLU A 80 -12.70 5.64 -4.03
C GLU A 80 -13.30 4.25 -3.74
N LYS A 81 -12.47 3.20 -3.69
CA LYS A 81 -12.91 1.82 -3.45
C LYS A 81 -13.08 1.47 -1.97
N TYR A 82 -12.22 2.03 -1.11
CA TYR A 82 -12.09 1.61 0.29
C TYR A 82 -12.30 2.73 1.30
N GLY A 83 -12.39 3.99 0.89
CA GLY A 83 -12.80 5.12 1.73
C GLY A 83 -14.32 5.19 1.89
N SER A 84 -14.77 6.12 2.72
CA SER A 84 -16.19 6.43 2.87
C SER A 84 -16.72 7.03 1.57
N LYS A 85 -17.79 6.44 1.03
CA LYS A 85 -18.58 7.08 -0.02
C LYS A 85 -19.50 8.08 0.68
N GLU A 86 -19.07 9.33 0.76
CA GLU A 86 -20.03 10.44 0.84
C GLU A 86 -20.71 10.63 -0.53
#